data_AF-A0A8T7CIS5-F1
#
_entry.id   AF-A0A8T7CIS5-F1
#
_cell.length_a   1.000
_cell.length_b   1.000
_cell.length_c   1.000
_cell.angle_alpha   90.00
_cell.angle_beta   90.00
_cell.angle_gamma   90.00
#
_symmetry.space_group_name_H-M   'P 1'
#
loop_
_entity.id
_entity.type
_entity.pdbx_description
1 polymer ?
#
loop_
_entity_poly.entity_id
_entity_poly.type
_entity_poly.pdbx_seq_one_letter_code
_entity_poly.pdbx_strand_id
1 'polypeptide(L)'
;MTLAPATGAGAPDYLSITANGCGGVVRLVADDVHLSAVFKGLAEELGFELHFKGADRPISADIEQLPVELIESLTREDNIIVSTVADPDCDGGRRISKVRFLATGDPIVYHPVRSSRVDSPAPTPTPAVNNGQPELDYDEGKRGRRRFMTPDERRLDRERQRHRGGS
;
A
#
# COMPACT_ATOMS: atom_id res chain seq x y z
N MET A 1 54.35 35.84 0.53
CA MET A 1 52.91 35.86 0.24
C MET A 1 52.50 34.42 0.00
N THR A 2 51.90 33.78 1.00
CA THR A 2 51.53 32.36 0.95
C THR A 2 50.08 32.27 0.51
N LEU A 3 49.83 31.78 -0.69
CA LEU A 3 48.49 31.43 -1.18
C LEU A 3 48.14 30.05 -0.61
N ALA A 4 47.10 29.99 0.23
CA ALA A 4 46.53 28.74 0.68
C ALA A 4 45.73 28.08 -0.46
N PRO A 5 45.79 26.75 -0.63
CA PRO A 5 44.87 26.06 -1.53
C PRO A 5 43.47 26.04 -0.90
N ALA A 6 42.50 26.66 -1.59
CA ALA A 6 41.09 26.49 -1.30
C ALA A 6 40.67 25.09 -1.79
N THR A 7 40.80 24.08 -0.95
CA THR A 7 40.20 22.76 -1.20
C THR A 7 38.75 22.79 -0.75
N GLY A 8 37.90 23.47 -1.51
CA GLY A 8 36.46 23.26 -1.50
C GLY A 8 36.12 22.22 -2.57
N ALA A 9 36.63 20.99 -2.41
CA ALA A 9 36.17 19.87 -3.22
C ALA A 9 34.85 19.40 -2.60
N GLY A 10 33.73 19.95 -3.10
CA GLY A 10 32.43 19.32 -2.89
C GLY A 10 32.53 17.88 -3.40
N ALA A 11 32.27 16.90 -2.54
CA ALA A 11 32.19 15.52 -2.97
C ALA A 11 31.14 15.45 -4.10
N PRO A 12 31.39 14.69 -5.18
CA PRO A 12 30.40 14.53 -6.23
C PRO A 12 29.17 13.84 -5.65
N ASP A 13 27.98 14.34 -6.00
CA ASP A 13 26.70 13.70 -5.69
C ASP A 13 26.78 12.21 -6.02
N TYR A 14 26.56 11.34 -5.03
CA TYR A 14 26.69 9.90 -5.19
C TYR A 14 25.35 9.22 -5.03
N LEU A 15 24.89 8.52 -6.06
CA LEU A 15 23.69 7.70 -6.04
C LEU A 15 24.01 6.27 -6.47
N SER A 16 23.70 5.31 -5.61
CA SER A 16 23.77 3.87 -5.92
C SER A 16 22.49 3.21 -5.46
N ILE A 17 21.86 2.49 -6.39
CA ILE A 17 20.64 1.72 -6.12
C ILE A 17 20.93 0.29 -6.55
N THR A 18 20.58 -0.67 -5.70
CA THR A 18 20.76 -2.08 -6.01
C THR A 18 19.51 -2.83 -5.58
N ALA A 19 18.81 -3.43 -6.55
CA ALA A 19 17.62 -4.21 -6.30
C ALA A 19 17.91 -5.71 -6.44
N ASN A 20 17.57 -6.50 -5.42
CA ASN A 20 17.79 -7.94 -5.43
C ASN A 20 16.53 -8.68 -5.89
N GLY A 21 16.38 -8.89 -7.20
CA GLY A 21 15.40 -9.82 -7.77
C GLY A 21 13.97 -9.74 -7.18
N CYS A 22 13.28 -10.87 -7.19
CA CYS A 22 11.87 -10.96 -6.85
C CYS A 22 11.55 -10.62 -5.39
N GLY A 23 10.96 -9.44 -5.17
CA GLY A 23 10.51 -8.98 -3.86
C GLY A 23 11.64 -8.80 -2.84
N GLY A 24 12.89 -8.76 -3.29
CA GLY A 24 14.03 -8.59 -2.40
C GLY A 24 14.23 -7.16 -1.96
N VAL A 25 15.14 -7.01 -1.00
CA VAL A 25 15.55 -5.73 -0.47
C VAL A 25 16.23 -4.87 -1.54
N VAL A 26 15.94 -3.58 -1.49
CA VAL A 26 16.58 -2.54 -2.28
C VAL A 26 17.52 -1.80 -1.36
N ARG A 27 18.79 -1.75 -1.75
CA ARG A 27 19.78 -0.89 -1.09
C ARG A 27 19.89 0.42 -1.84
N LEU A 28 19.66 1.52 -1.15
CA LEU A 28 19.85 2.89 -1.61
C LEU A 28 21.00 3.50 -0.83
N VAL A 29 22.01 3.97 -1.55
CA VAL A 29 23.06 4.85 -1.02
C VAL A 29 23.00 6.17 -1.78
N ALA A 30 22.70 7.24 -1.07
CA ALA A 30 22.65 8.60 -1.59
C ALA A 30 23.53 9.51 -0.71
N ASP A 31 24.30 10.39 -1.32
CA ASP A 31 25.01 11.47 -0.63
C ASP A 31 24.84 12.80 -1.36
N ASP A 32 24.19 13.74 -0.67
CA ASP A 32 23.78 15.07 -1.17
C ASP A 32 22.99 15.03 -2.49
N VAL A 33 22.19 13.98 -2.70
CA VAL A 33 21.43 13.77 -3.93
C VAL A 33 20.03 14.34 -3.79
N HIS A 34 19.59 15.09 -4.81
CA HIS A 34 18.21 15.56 -4.90
C HIS A 34 17.19 14.41 -4.89
N LEU A 35 16.14 14.55 -4.08
CA LEU A 35 15.08 13.55 -3.91
C LEU A 35 14.42 13.18 -5.25
N SER A 36 14.26 14.15 -6.16
CA SER A 36 13.75 13.89 -7.52
C SER A 36 14.63 12.92 -8.30
N ALA A 37 15.95 13.04 -8.20
CA ALA A 37 16.92 12.15 -8.83
C ALA A 37 16.92 10.76 -8.19
N VAL A 38 16.79 10.68 -6.86
CA VAL A 38 16.65 9.41 -6.15
C VAL A 38 15.40 8.65 -6.61
N PHE A 39 14.23 9.30 -6.67
CA PHE A 39 13.01 8.66 -7.14
C PHE A 39 13.07 8.26 -8.61
N LYS A 40 13.73 9.08 -9.44
CA LYS A 40 13.96 8.74 -10.84
C LYS A 40 14.83 7.48 -10.96
N GLY A 41 15.92 7.38 -10.21
CA GLY A 41 16.76 6.18 -10.17
C GLY A 41 16.00 4.95 -9.68
N LEU A 42 15.17 5.09 -8.64
CA LEU A 42 14.31 4.00 -8.16
C LEU A 42 13.30 3.55 -9.21
N ALA A 43 12.71 4.49 -9.96
CA ALA A 43 11.77 4.20 -11.04
C ALA A 43 12.42 3.43 -12.18
N GLU A 44 13.67 3.80 -12.53
CA GLU A 44 14.46 3.13 -13.55
C GLU A 44 14.87 1.71 -13.11
N GLU A 45 15.37 1.57 -11.89
CA GLU A 45 15.84 0.27 -11.36
C GLU A 45 14.69 -0.72 -11.12
N LEU A 46 13.55 -0.24 -10.58
CA LEU A 46 12.41 -1.08 -10.22
C LEU A 46 11.32 -1.14 -11.31
N GLY A 47 11.46 -0.36 -12.38
CA GLY A 47 10.56 -0.39 -13.53
C GLY A 47 9.14 0.14 -13.27
N PHE A 48 8.98 1.14 -12.41
CA PHE A 48 7.67 1.75 -12.13
C PHE A 48 7.50 3.14 -12.76
N GLU A 49 6.24 3.56 -12.95
CA GLU A 49 5.92 4.89 -13.46
C GLU A 49 5.96 5.93 -12.32
N LEU A 50 6.82 6.95 -12.45
CA LEU A 50 6.98 8.03 -11.46
C LEU A 50 6.26 9.32 -11.89
N HIS A 51 5.42 9.86 -10.99
CA HIS A 51 4.84 11.20 -11.12
C HIS A 51 5.27 12.03 -9.91
N PHE A 52 6.44 12.68 -10.02
CA PHE A 52 7.01 13.50 -8.96
C PHE A 52 6.51 14.94 -9.04
N LYS A 53 5.90 15.41 -7.95
CA LYS A 53 5.48 16.81 -7.71
C LYS A 53 5.76 17.26 -6.27
N GLY A 54 6.63 16.53 -5.57
CA GLY A 54 7.01 16.80 -4.18
C GLY A 54 8.09 17.86 -4.05
N ALA A 55 8.48 18.16 -2.81
CA ALA A 55 9.61 19.04 -2.54
C ALA A 55 10.92 18.37 -2.95
N ASP A 56 11.69 19.04 -3.81
CA ASP A 56 12.97 18.52 -4.28
C ASP A 56 14.13 18.99 -3.39
N ARG A 57 14.38 18.25 -2.32
CA ARG A 57 15.42 18.52 -1.32
C ARG A 57 16.59 17.54 -1.49
N PRO A 58 17.84 17.95 -1.18
CA PRO A 58 18.95 17.01 -1.11
C PRO A 58 18.75 16.05 0.06
N ILE A 59 19.18 14.80 -0.12
CA ILE A 59 19.17 13.77 0.90
C ILE A 59 20.50 12.99 0.92
N SER A 60 20.92 12.61 2.12
CA SER A 60 22.00 11.63 2.34
C SER A 60 21.45 10.46 3.15
N ALA A 61 21.60 9.24 2.64
CA ALA A 61 21.02 8.03 3.21
C ALA A 61 21.77 6.76 2.76
N ASP A 62 21.93 5.78 3.66
CA ASP A 62 22.26 4.38 3.34
C ASP A 62 21.17 3.52 3.96
N ILE A 63 20.24 3.01 3.14
CA ILE A 63 19.03 2.31 3.56
C ILE A 63 18.90 1.03 2.77
N GLU A 64 18.57 -0.07 3.46
CA GLU A 64 18.27 -1.36 2.85
C GLU A 64 16.90 -1.83 3.34
N GLN A 65 15.90 -1.81 2.45
CA GLN A 65 14.50 -2.08 2.78
C GLN A 65 13.74 -2.68 1.61
N LEU A 66 12.54 -3.20 1.87
CA LEU A 66 11.63 -3.59 0.79
C LEU A 66 11.25 -2.37 -0.06
N PRO A 67 10.98 -2.52 -1.37
CA PRO A 67 10.69 -1.41 -2.27
C PRO A 67 9.63 -0.43 -1.75
N VAL A 68 8.52 -0.95 -1.20
CA VAL A 68 7.42 -0.10 -0.71
C VAL A 68 7.84 0.65 0.56
N GLU A 69 8.49 -0.05 1.50
CA GLU A 69 8.96 0.53 2.76
C GLU A 69 10.02 1.63 2.49
N LEU A 70 10.92 1.39 1.53
CA LEU A 70 11.92 2.35 1.11
C LEU A 70 11.26 3.64 0.60
N ILE A 71 10.26 3.53 -0.28
CA ILE A 71 9.53 4.70 -0.78
C ILE A 71 8.84 5.44 0.36
N GLU A 72 8.11 4.73 1.22
CA GLU A 72 7.44 5.35 2.38
C GLU A 72 8.43 6.05 3.33
N SER A 73 9.64 5.51 3.49
CA SER A 73 10.68 6.09 4.33
C SER A 73 11.21 7.42 3.78
N LEU A 74 11.35 7.53 2.45
CA LEU A 74 11.83 8.73 1.76
C LEU A 74 10.78 9.84 1.69
N THR A 75 9.50 9.46 1.72
CA THR A 75 8.36 10.38 1.55
C THR A 75 7.60 10.65 2.85
N ARG A 76 8.21 10.49 4.04
CA ARG A 76 7.50 10.70 5.32
C ARG A 76 6.76 12.03 5.43
N GLU A 77 7.25 13.06 4.76
CA GLU A 77 6.71 14.41 4.78
C GLU A 77 5.76 14.70 3.60
N ASP A 78 5.69 13.79 2.63
CA ASP A 78 4.98 13.95 1.37
C ASP A 78 3.76 13.02 1.31
N ASN A 79 2.63 13.52 0.81
CA ASN A 79 1.47 12.67 0.57
C ASN A 79 1.69 11.90 -0.74
N ILE A 80 1.77 10.57 -0.66
CA ILE A 80 2.01 9.74 -1.85
C ILE A 80 0.98 8.63 -2.01
N ILE A 81 0.82 8.19 -3.26
CA ILE A 81 0.08 6.99 -3.62
C ILE A 81 1.05 6.02 -4.28
N VAL A 82 1.22 4.85 -3.65
CA VAL A 82 1.96 3.71 -4.20
C VAL A 82 0.97 2.67 -4.70
N SER A 83 1.07 2.33 -5.98
CA SER A 83 0.28 1.26 -6.60
C SER A 83 1.18 0.04 -6.81
N THR A 84 0.65 -1.13 -6.46
CA THR A 84 1.34 -2.42 -6.67
C THR A 84 0.51 -3.34 -7.55
N VAL A 85 1.18 -4.18 -8.32
CA VAL A 85 0.58 -5.21 -9.18
C VAL A 85 1.25 -6.55 -8.91
N ALA A 86 0.57 -7.64 -9.28
CA ALA A 86 1.22 -8.95 -9.30
C ALA A 86 2.38 -8.93 -10.29
N ASP A 87 3.52 -9.45 -9.87
CA ASP A 87 4.70 -9.56 -10.70
C ASP A 87 4.71 -10.95 -11.36
N PRO A 88 4.54 -11.07 -12.69
CA PRO A 88 4.52 -12.38 -13.35
C PRO A 88 5.88 -13.08 -13.31
N ASP A 89 6.96 -12.33 -13.11
CA ASP A 89 8.33 -12.85 -13.06
C ASP A 89 8.68 -13.41 -11.67
N CYS A 90 7.79 -13.22 -10.69
CA CYS A 90 8.00 -13.56 -9.29
C CYS A 90 6.82 -14.35 -8.73
N ASP A 91 7.05 -15.61 -8.36
CA ASP A 91 5.99 -16.48 -7.82
C ASP A 91 5.29 -15.87 -6.60
N GLY A 92 4.07 -15.37 -6.81
CA GLY A 92 3.27 -14.69 -5.78
C GLY A 92 3.78 -13.31 -5.36
N GLY A 93 4.79 -12.78 -6.05
CA GLY A 93 5.39 -11.48 -5.78
C GLY A 93 4.51 -10.31 -6.20
N ARG A 94 4.72 -9.16 -5.55
CA ARG A 94 4.18 -7.89 -6.00
C ARG A 94 5.31 -6.93 -6.33
N ARG A 95 5.13 -6.17 -7.39
CA ARG A 95 6.01 -5.07 -7.75
C ARG A 95 5.27 -3.75 -7.72
N ILE A 96 6.03 -2.67 -7.56
CA ILE A 96 5.52 -1.31 -7.67
C ILE A 96 5.25 -1.06 -9.15
N SER A 97 4.04 -0.62 -9.48
CA SER A 97 3.68 -0.23 -10.85
C SER A 97 3.69 1.29 -11.03
N LYS A 98 3.35 2.03 -9.98
CA LYS A 98 3.19 3.48 -10.06
C LYS A 98 3.38 4.15 -8.71
N VAL A 99 4.06 5.29 -8.73
CA VAL A 99 4.24 6.17 -7.56
C VAL A 99 3.81 7.58 -7.95
N ARG A 100 2.89 8.17 -7.18
CA ARG A 100 2.40 9.53 -7.39
C ARG A 100 2.54 10.37 -6.13
N PHE A 101 3.10 11.56 -6.28
CA PHE A 101 3.12 12.58 -5.23
C PHE A 101 1.88 13.46 -5.39
N LEU A 102 1.11 13.57 -4.32
CA LEU A 102 -0.08 14.42 -4.26
C LEU A 102 0.33 15.82 -3.84
N ALA A 103 -0.15 16.83 -4.55
CA ALA A 103 -0.05 18.20 -4.07
C ALA A 103 -0.98 18.37 -2.86
N THR A 104 -0.64 19.28 -1.95
CA THR A 104 -1.53 19.66 -0.84
C THR A 104 -2.85 20.17 -1.43
N GLY A 105 -3.93 19.39 -1.32
CA GLY A 105 -5.26 19.72 -1.87
C GLY A 105 -5.80 18.75 -2.93
N ASP A 106 -5.00 17.80 -3.42
CA ASP A 106 -5.51 16.75 -4.32
C ASP A 106 -6.38 15.74 -3.55
N PRO A 107 -7.60 15.42 -4.02
CA PRO A 107 -8.44 14.43 -3.37
C PRO A 107 -7.80 13.04 -3.44
N ILE A 108 -7.57 12.43 -2.27
CA ILE A 108 -7.09 11.04 -2.18
C ILE A 108 -8.21 10.10 -2.66
N VAL A 109 -8.21 9.76 -3.95
CA VAL A 109 -9.07 8.71 -4.48
C VAL A 109 -8.41 7.37 -4.20
N TYR A 110 -8.75 6.78 -3.05
CA TYR A 110 -8.45 5.38 -2.78
C TYR A 110 -9.18 4.51 -3.80
N HIS A 111 -8.45 3.94 -4.76
CA HIS A 111 -8.94 2.79 -5.50
C HIS A 111 -8.63 1.55 -4.66
N PRO A 112 -9.63 0.94 -3.98
CA PRO A 112 -9.39 -0.36 -3.37
C PRO A 112 -9.00 -1.32 -4.47
N VAL A 113 -7.76 -1.80 -4.43
CA VAL A 113 -7.29 -2.88 -5.30
C VAL A 113 -8.14 -4.09 -4.94
N ARG A 114 -9.14 -4.34 -5.78
CA ARG A 114 -9.97 -5.54 -5.71
C ARG A 114 -9.00 -6.69 -5.93
N SER A 115 -8.59 -7.38 -4.87
CA SER A 115 -7.93 -8.68 -4.98
C SER A 115 -8.88 -9.57 -5.76
N SER A 116 -8.64 -9.69 -7.06
CA SER A 116 -9.18 -10.76 -7.87
C SER A 116 -8.65 -12.04 -7.22
N ARG A 117 -9.46 -12.65 -6.36
CA ARG A 117 -9.30 -14.06 -6.05
C ARG A 117 -9.28 -14.74 -7.40
N VAL A 118 -8.13 -15.31 -7.73
CA VAL A 118 -8.03 -16.35 -8.73
C VAL A 118 -9.08 -17.38 -8.33
N ASP A 119 -10.11 -17.45 -9.18
CA ASP A 119 -11.06 -18.52 -9.22
C ASP A 119 -10.23 -19.78 -9.48
N SER A 120 -9.94 -20.54 -8.43
CA SER A 120 -9.47 -21.91 -8.59
C SER A 120 -10.56 -22.64 -9.38
N PRO A 121 -10.27 -23.22 -10.56
CA PRO A 121 -11.23 -24.08 -11.21
C PRO A 121 -11.53 -25.24 -10.26
N ALA A 122 -12.78 -25.32 -9.82
CA ALA A 122 -13.27 -26.39 -8.96
C ALA A 122 -12.94 -27.76 -9.59
N PRO A 123 -12.54 -28.77 -8.79
CA PRO A 123 -12.42 -30.13 -9.30
C PRO A 123 -13.78 -30.58 -9.83
N THR A 124 -13.78 -31.04 -11.08
CA THR A 124 -14.93 -31.60 -11.79
C THR A 124 -15.63 -32.67 -10.94
N PRO A 125 -16.92 -32.53 -10.60
CA PRO A 125 -17.68 -33.64 -10.05
C PRO A 125 -18.06 -34.62 -11.17
N THR A 126 -17.62 -35.87 -11.00
CA THR A 126 -18.02 -37.06 -11.76
C THR A 126 -19.55 -37.15 -11.94
N PRO A 127 -20.07 -37.58 -13.10
CA PRO A 127 -21.50 -37.82 -13.26
C PRO A 127 -21.89 -39.11 -12.53
N ALA A 128 -22.45 -38.98 -11.33
CA ALA A 128 -23.18 -40.05 -10.68
C ALA A 128 -24.63 -40.03 -11.18
N VAL A 129 -24.93 -41.02 -12.02
CA VAL A 129 -26.29 -41.49 -12.26
C VAL A 129 -26.94 -41.82 -10.91
N ASN A 130 -28.08 -41.19 -10.57
CA ASN A 130 -29.15 -41.89 -9.88
C ASN A 130 -30.48 -41.14 -9.90
N ASN A 131 -31.50 -41.92 -10.26
CA ASN A 131 -32.92 -41.57 -10.22
C ASN A 131 -33.40 -41.42 -8.78
N GLY A 132 -34.31 -40.47 -8.54
CA GLY A 132 -35.14 -40.42 -7.35
C GLY A 132 -35.09 -39.09 -6.61
N GLN A 133 -35.89 -38.12 -7.07
CA GLN A 133 -36.36 -37.02 -6.23
C GLN A 133 -37.25 -37.57 -5.09
N PRO A 134 -37.01 -37.13 -3.86
CA PRO A 134 -38.10 -36.66 -3.02
C PRO A 134 -37.94 -35.15 -2.78
N GLU A 135 -39.02 -34.45 -3.10
CA GLU A 135 -39.30 -33.08 -2.71
C GLU A 135 -39.24 -32.96 -1.18
N LEU A 136 -38.32 -32.14 -0.65
CA LEU A 136 -38.35 -31.71 0.74
C LEU A 136 -38.16 -30.19 0.78
N ASP A 137 -39.34 -29.55 0.85
CA ASP A 137 -39.67 -28.33 1.56
C ASP A 137 -38.56 -27.83 2.50
N TYR A 138 -37.94 -26.69 2.16
CA TYR A 138 -37.04 -25.97 3.07
C TYR A 138 -37.62 -24.60 3.40
N ASP A 139 -38.13 -24.56 4.62
CA ASP A 139 -38.73 -23.46 5.36
C ASP A 139 -37.83 -22.21 5.42
N GLU A 140 -38.45 -21.06 5.14
CA GLU A 140 -37.86 -19.72 5.06
C GLU A 140 -37.40 -19.22 6.44
N GLY A 141 -36.18 -19.59 6.83
CA GLY A 141 -35.54 -19.12 8.05
C GLY A 141 -35.21 -17.62 8.04
N LYS A 142 -36.15 -16.79 8.47
CA LYS A 142 -35.98 -15.38 8.86
C LYS A 142 -34.78 -15.20 9.82
N ARG A 143 -33.59 -14.91 9.28
CA ARG A 143 -32.46 -14.42 10.09
C ARG A 143 -32.64 -12.94 10.37
N GLY A 144 -33.16 -12.64 11.55
CA GLY A 144 -33.25 -11.31 12.12
C GLY A 144 -31.90 -10.59 12.09
N ARG A 145 -31.87 -9.42 11.45
CA ARG A 145 -30.78 -8.45 11.54
C ARG A 145 -30.63 -8.03 13.00
N ARG A 146 -29.64 -8.57 13.71
CA ARG A 146 -29.18 -7.99 14.98
C ARG A 146 -28.56 -6.64 14.64
N ARG A 147 -29.29 -5.54 14.87
CA ARG A 147 -28.71 -4.20 14.84
C ARG A 147 -27.69 -4.15 15.99
N PHE A 148 -26.43 -3.98 15.64
CA PHE A 148 -25.39 -3.68 16.62
C PHE A 148 -25.68 -2.27 17.16
N MET A 149 -26.22 -2.18 18.37
CA MET A 149 -26.40 -0.91 19.06
C MET A 149 -25.04 -0.27 19.30
N THR A 150 -24.89 0.93 18.76
CA THR A 150 -23.72 1.78 18.97
C THR A 150 -23.59 2.14 20.46
N PRO A 151 -22.39 2.48 20.96
CA PRO A 151 -22.20 2.88 22.36
C PRO A 151 -23.11 4.05 22.78
N ASP A 152 -23.44 4.93 21.83
CA ASP A 152 -24.29 6.10 22.05
C ASP A 152 -25.77 5.69 22.30
N GLU A 153 -26.29 4.77 21.50
CA GLU A 153 -27.66 4.25 21.66
C GLU A 153 -27.88 3.54 23.01
N ARG A 154 -26.85 2.83 23.52
CA ARG A 154 -26.93 2.20 24.85
C ARG A 154 -27.00 3.23 25.98
N ARG A 155 -26.38 4.40 25.80
CA ARG A 155 -26.40 5.46 26.81
C ARG A 155 -27.80 6.08 26.92
N LEU A 156 -28.44 6.35 25.78
CA LEU A 156 -29.80 6.88 25.71
C LEU A 156 -30.85 5.93 26.27
N ASP A 157 -30.74 4.62 26.02
CA ASP A 157 -31.69 3.64 26.57
C ASP A 157 -31.60 3.55 28.10
N ARG A 158 -30.37 3.61 28.63
CA ARG A 158 -30.12 3.59 30.08
C ARG A 158 -30.66 4.83 30.80
N GLU A 159 -30.65 5.97 30.14
CA GLU A 159 -31.20 7.22 30.67
C GLU A 159 -32.74 7.19 30.69
N ARG A 160 -33.37 6.64 29.64
CA ARG A 160 -34.83 6.43 29.59
C ARG A 160 -35.35 5.50 30.69
N GLN A 161 -34.61 4.45 31.03
CA GLN A 161 -35.03 3.53 32.10
C GLN A 161 -34.99 4.19 33.48
N ARG A 162 -34.08 5.15 33.73
CA ARG A 162 -34.02 5.86 35.01
C ARG A 162 -35.24 6.74 35.26
N HIS A 163 -35.85 7.30 34.22
CA HIS A 163 -37.04 8.16 34.36
C HIS A 163 -38.35 7.41 34.52
N ARG A 164 -38.40 6.08 34.31
CA ARG A 164 -39.61 5.26 34.47
C ARG A 164 -39.75 4.60 35.85
N GLY A 165 -38.71 4.65 36.69
CA GLY A 165 -38.67 3.92 37.97
C GLY A 165 -38.97 4.75 39.23
N GLY A 166 -39.52 5.95 39.11
CA GLY A 166 -39.89 6.80 40.26
C GLY A 166 -41.39 7.02 40.33
N SER A 167 -42.10 6.14 41.02
CA SER A 167 -43.39 6.41 41.67
C SER A 167 -43.16 6.45 43.18
#